data_AF-A0A1M4WYZ9-F1
#
_entry.id   AF-A0A1M4WYZ9-F1
#
_cell.length_a   1.000
_cell.length_b   1.000
_cell.length_c   1.000
_cell.angle_alpha   90.00
_cell.angle_beta   90.00
_cell.angle_gamma   90.00
#
_symmetry.space_group_name_H-M   'P 1'
#
loop_
_entity.id
_entity.type
_entity.pdbx_description
1 polymer ?
#
loop_
_entity_poly.entity_id
_entity_poly.type
_entity_poly.pdbx_seq_one_letter_code
_entity_poly.pdbx_strand_id
1 'polypeptide(L)'
;MLRFVFALVLMSAPAVAQVATLSGTDGQNALGTVPCTALSGQSLQSCPAELRRKEDGTATLAVQLPTGEVRRIYFTDGEPDSSSSTAQITSETRGDILVIFIDPGEVYEIPKAALATQ
;
A
#
# COMPACT_ATOMS: atom_id res chain seq x y z
N MET A 1 10.44 -42.56 -47.86
CA MET A 1 10.15 -41.16 -47.45
C MET A 1 9.93 -41.16 -45.95
N LEU A 2 10.74 -40.42 -45.19
CA LEU A 2 10.80 -40.50 -43.73
C LEU A 2 9.83 -39.50 -43.11
N ARG A 3 8.88 -39.96 -42.29
CA ARG A 3 7.92 -39.10 -41.58
C ARG A 3 8.50 -38.67 -40.22
N PHE A 4 8.97 -37.43 -40.12
CA PHE A 4 9.29 -36.83 -38.83
C PHE A 4 8.00 -36.38 -38.11
N VAL A 5 7.81 -36.86 -36.88
CA VAL A 5 6.77 -36.40 -35.96
C VAL A 5 7.39 -35.35 -35.05
N PHE A 6 6.99 -34.09 -35.17
CA PHE A 6 7.38 -33.03 -34.23
C PHE A 6 6.44 -33.05 -33.02
N ALA A 7 6.92 -33.53 -31.88
CA ALA A 7 6.22 -33.39 -30.60
C ALA A 7 6.52 -32.01 -30.00
N LEU A 8 5.52 -31.13 -29.98
CA LEU A 8 5.65 -29.79 -29.40
C LEU A 8 5.46 -29.87 -27.87
N VAL A 9 6.56 -29.83 -27.12
CA VAL A 9 6.51 -29.80 -25.64
C VAL A 9 6.25 -28.37 -25.18
N LEU A 10 5.05 -28.12 -24.66
CA LEU A 10 4.67 -26.86 -24.02
C LEU A 10 5.33 -26.76 -22.63
N MET A 11 6.46 -26.06 -22.56
CA MET A 11 7.12 -25.72 -21.29
C MET A 11 6.37 -24.57 -20.62
N SER A 12 5.56 -24.88 -19.60
CA SER A 12 4.91 -23.87 -18.76
C SER A 12 5.94 -23.17 -17.88
N ALA A 13 6.28 -21.92 -18.20
CA ALA A 13 7.16 -21.11 -17.37
C ALA A 13 6.44 -20.69 -16.06
N PRO A 14 7.10 -20.78 -14.88
CA PRO A 14 6.52 -20.25 -13.64
C PRO A 14 6.53 -18.72 -13.69
N ALA A 15 5.36 -18.11 -13.47
CA ALA A 15 5.27 -16.67 -13.26
C ALA A 15 5.88 -16.32 -11.90
N VAL A 16 7.11 -15.80 -11.90
CA VAL A 16 7.74 -15.28 -10.69
C VAL A 16 7.02 -13.98 -10.31
N ALA A 17 6.19 -14.04 -9.27
CA ALA A 17 5.51 -12.87 -8.73
C ALA A 17 6.54 -11.89 -8.14
N GLN A 18 6.87 -10.84 -8.90
CA GLN A 18 7.70 -9.75 -8.42
C GLN A 18 6.88 -8.95 -7.40
N VAL A 19 7.24 -9.05 -6.12
CA VAL A 19 6.70 -8.16 -5.08
C VAL A 19 7.20 -6.75 -5.40
N ALA A 20 6.28 -5.86 -5.76
CA ALA A 20 6.61 -4.47 -6.04
C ALA A 20 6.98 -3.76 -4.73
N THR A 21 8.27 -3.63 -4.46
CA THR A 21 8.79 -2.85 -3.34
C THR A 21 8.61 -1.36 -3.64
N LEU A 22 7.98 -0.62 -2.72
CA LEU A 22 7.90 0.83 -2.83
C LEU A 22 9.29 1.46 -2.71
N SER A 23 9.55 2.51 -3.50
CA SER A 23 10.87 3.12 -3.51
C SER A 23 11.17 3.79 -2.15
N GLY A 24 12.12 3.22 -1.41
CA GLY A 24 12.47 3.63 -0.05
C GLY A 24 12.01 2.68 1.07
N THR A 25 11.54 1.47 0.75
CA THR A 25 11.25 0.40 1.72
C THR A 25 12.14 -0.83 1.49
N ASP A 26 12.05 -1.81 2.39
CA ASP A 26 12.85 -3.05 2.37
C ASP A 26 12.09 -4.26 1.77
N GLY A 27 10.85 -4.08 1.34
CA GLY A 27 10.00 -5.12 0.74
C GLY A 27 9.48 -6.20 1.69
N GLN A 28 9.99 -6.28 2.93
CA GLN A 28 9.51 -7.23 3.94
C GLN A 28 8.21 -6.77 4.62
N ASN A 29 7.87 -5.49 4.46
CA ASN A 29 6.77 -4.82 5.12
C ASN A 29 5.54 -4.61 4.20
N ALA A 30 5.42 -5.43 3.15
CA ALA A 30 4.34 -5.34 2.17
C ALA A 30 2.95 -5.53 2.83
N LEU A 31 2.12 -4.48 2.77
CA LEU A 31 0.70 -4.55 3.11
C LEU A 31 -0.14 -4.98 1.89
N GLY A 32 0.46 -4.94 0.70
CA GLY A 32 -0.19 -5.21 -0.58
C GLY A 32 -0.76 -3.92 -1.16
N THR A 33 -2.05 -3.68 -0.97
CA THR A 33 -2.72 -2.48 -1.45
C THR A 33 -3.73 -1.96 -0.43
N VAL A 34 -3.97 -0.65 -0.42
CA VAL A 34 -5.03 0.01 0.35
C VAL A 34 -5.91 0.87 -0.58
N PRO A 35 -7.21 1.04 -0.31
CA PRO A 35 -8.00 2.06 -1.00
C PRO A 35 -7.41 3.46 -0.74
N CYS A 36 -7.10 4.21 -1.80
CA CYS A 36 -6.67 5.59 -1.67
C CYS A 36 -7.11 6.51 -2.83
N THR A 37 -7.10 7.82 -2.61
CA THR A 37 -7.13 8.83 -3.67
C THR A 37 -6.09 9.92 -3.41
N ALA A 38 -5.56 10.51 -4.48
CA ALA A 38 -4.67 11.67 -4.44
C ALA A 38 -5.43 13.02 -4.51
N LEU A 39 -6.71 13.01 -4.93
CA LEU A 39 -7.46 14.22 -5.25
C LEU A 39 -8.92 14.12 -4.82
N SER A 40 -9.47 15.25 -4.34
CA SER A 40 -10.87 15.36 -3.92
C SER A 40 -11.82 15.06 -5.09
N GLY A 41 -12.92 14.37 -4.80
CA GLY A 41 -13.94 13.99 -5.78
C GLY A 41 -13.58 12.82 -6.70
N GLN A 42 -12.35 12.29 -6.65
CA GLN A 42 -12.01 11.03 -7.33
C GLN A 42 -12.48 9.82 -6.51
N SER A 43 -12.86 8.74 -7.19
CA SER A 43 -13.14 7.46 -6.55
C SER A 43 -11.85 6.85 -5.99
N LEU A 44 -11.95 6.12 -4.87
CA LEU A 44 -10.82 5.37 -4.31
C LEU A 44 -10.30 4.34 -5.32
N GLN A 45 -8.97 4.28 -5.43
CA GLN A 45 -8.20 3.34 -6.26
C GLN A 45 -7.50 2.32 -5.36
N SER A 46 -7.10 1.17 -5.91
CA SER A 46 -6.26 0.22 -5.20
C SER A 46 -4.79 0.66 -5.29
N CYS A 47 -4.28 1.25 -4.21
CA CYS A 47 -2.95 1.87 -4.17
C CYS A 47 -1.94 0.93 -3.50
N PRO A 48 -0.79 0.62 -4.14
CA PRO A 48 0.27 -0.18 -3.52
C PRO A 48 0.76 0.42 -2.20
N ALA A 49 0.90 -0.42 -1.17
CA ALA A 49 1.19 0.03 0.19
C ALA A 49 2.11 -0.91 0.97
N GLU A 50 2.93 -0.30 1.83
CA GLU A 50 3.80 -1.00 2.80
C GLU A 50 3.66 -0.37 4.18
N LEU A 51 3.68 -1.20 5.22
CA LEU A 51 3.52 -0.76 6.60
C LEU A 51 4.63 -1.30 7.49
N ARG A 52 5.62 -0.46 7.77
CA ARG A 52 6.68 -0.71 8.74
C ARG A 52 6.19 -0.39 10.15
N ARG A 53 6.11 -1.38 11.03
CA ARG A 53 5.90 -1.20 12.47
C ARG A 53 7.24 -1.21 13.22
N LYS A 54 7.24 -0.66 14.42
CA LYS A 54 8.35 -0.75 15.38
C LYS A 54 7.83 -1.19 16.75
N GLU A 55 8.75 -1.65 17.59
CA GLU A 55 8.47 -2.07 18.98
C GLU A 55 8.10 -0.88 19.90
N ASP A 56 8.43 0.35 19.49
CA ASP A 56 8.13 1.60 20.23
C ASP A 56 6.68 2.11 20.03
N GLY A 57 5.79 1.30 19.47
CA GLY A 57 4.41 1.67 19.14
C GLY A 57 4.26 2.53 17.87
N THR A 58 5.36 2.98 17.26
CA THR A 58 5.28 3.78 16.03
C THR A 58 5.19 2.93 14.77
N ALA A 59 4.53 3.47 13.75
CA ALA A 59 4.50 2.86 12.42
C ALA A 59 4.67 3.89 11.30
N THR A 60 5.03 3.42 10.11
CA THR A 60 5.08 4.22 8.89
C THR A 60 4.41 3.45 7.77
N LEU A 61 3.28 3.97 7.28
CA LEU A 61 2.64 3.52 6.06
C LEU A 61 3.24 4.31 4.89
N ALA A 62 3.77 3.63 3.89
CA ALA A 62 4.09 4.20 2.59
C ALA A 62 2.98 3.79 1.60
N VAL A 63 2.38 4.75 0.89
CA VAL A 63 1.36 4.51 -0.14
C VAL A 63 1.79 5.17 -1.44
N GLN A 64 1.82 4.38 -2.52
CA GLN A 64 2.05 4.89 -3.86
C GLN A 64 0.74 5.49 -4.41
N LEU A 65 0.68 6.82 -4.49
CA LEU A 65 -0.46 7.53 -5.05
C LEU A 65 -0.57 7.30 -6.56
N PRO A 66 -1.80 7.36 -7.13
CA PRO A 66 -2.02 7.28 -8.58
C PRO A 66 -1.27 8.35 -9.40
N THR A 67 -0.84 9.44 -8.76
CA THR A 67 -0.03 10.53 -9.34
C THR A 67 1.46 10.20 -9.47
N GLY A 68 1.93 9.10 -8.87
CA GLY A 68 3.35 8.71 -8.85
C GLY A 68 4.13 9.17 -7.61
N GLU A 69 3.56 10.00 -6.75
CA GLU A 69 4.15 10.33 -5.44
C GLU A 69 3.99 9.15 -4.45
N VAL A 70 4.98 8.95 -3.56
CA VAL A 70 4.82 8.08 -2.39
C VAL A 70 4.53 8.94 -1.16
N ARG A 71 3.28 8.87 -0.65
CA ARG A 71 2.94 9.48 0.64
C ARG A 71 3.40 8.56 1.76
N ARG A 72 4.17 9.10 2.72
CA ARG A 72 4.40 8.46 4.02
C ARG A 72 3.43 9.05 5.04
N ILE A 73 2.75 8.19 5.78
CA ILE A 73 1.89 8.54 6.92
C ILE A 73 2.53 7.91 8.15
N TYR A 74 2.71 8.71 9.20
CA TYR A 74 3.38 8.33 10.44
C TYR A 74 2.34 8.15 11.54
N PHE A 75 2.51 7.09 12.33
CA PHE A 75 1.57 6.70 13.37
C PHE A 75 2.27 6.50 14.70
N THR A 76 1.55 6.77 15.78
CA THR A 76 1.89 6.43 17.16
C THR A 76 0.69 5.72 17.78
N ASP A 77 0.92 4.56 18.41
CA ASP A 77 -0.10 3.74 19.06
C ASP A 77 -1.32 3.40 18.16
N GLY A 78 -1.10 3.36 16.85
CA GLY A 78 -2.11 3.04 15.82
C GLY A 78 -2.91 4.24 15.28
N GLU A 79 -2.74 5.44 15.85
CA GLU A 79 -3.37 6.67 15.35
C GLU A 79 -2.40 7.47 14.45
N PRO A 80 -2.89 8.19 13.41
CA PRO A 80 -2.03 8.90 12.46
C PRO A 80 -1.68 10.31 12.95
N ASP A 81 -0.40 10.58 13.19
CA ASP A 81 0.05 11.86 13.75
C ASP A 81 0.37 12.91 12.67
N SER A 82 0.95 12.47 11.56
CA SER A 82 1.53 13.35 10.54
C SER A 82 1.82 12.61 9.23
N SER A 83 2.31 13.33 8.21
CA SER A 83 2.68 12.74 6.92
C SER A 83 3.95 13.37 6.33
N SER A 84 4.43 12.87 5.19
CA SER A 84 5.50 13.51 4.42
C SER A 84 5.08 14.78 3.67
N SER A 85 3.79 15.16 3.72
CA SER A 85 3.29 16.47 3.30
C SER A 85 3.15 17.39 4.51
N THR A 86 3.30 18.70 4.28
CA THR A 86 3.02 19.75 5.29
C THR A 86 1.53 20.07 5.43
N ALA A 87 0.66 19.37 4.69
CA ALA A 87 -0.79 19.54 4.76
C ALA A 87 -1.36 19.00 6.08
N GLN A 88 -2.53 19.53 6.46
CA GLN A 88 -3.26 19.05 7.63
C GLN A 88 -3.72 17.61 7.42
N ILE A 89 -3.58 16.80 8.47
CA ILE A 89 -4.08 15.43 8.55
C ILE A 89 -5.24 15.36 9.55
N THR A 90 -6.26 14.57 9.24
CA THR A 90 -7.32 14.19 10.17
C THR A 90 -7.71 12.72 9.94
N SER A 91 -8.39 12.10 10.90
CA SER A 91 -8.85 10.71 10.77
C SER A 91 -10.20 10.48 11.44
N GLU A 92 -10.88 9.43 11.01
CA GLU A 92 -12.05 8.86 11.70
C GLU A 92 -12.04 7.33 11.60
N THR A 93 -12.68 6.65 12.55
CA THR A 93 -12.88 5.19 12.49
C THR A 93 -14.29 4.86 12.00
N ARG A 94 -14.39 4.05 10.94
CA ARG A 94 -15.64 3.49 10.39
C ARG A 94 -15.66 1.98 10.57
N GLY A 95 -16.12 1.51 11.73
CA GLY A 95 -16.03 0.09 12.10
C GLY A 95 -14.57 -0.35 12.24
N ASP A 96 -14.16 -1.37 11.48
CA ASP A 96 -12.78 -1.89 11.51
C ASP A 96 -11.83 -1.13 10.55
N ILE A 97 -12.28 -0.07 9.90
CA ILE A 97 -11.51 0.77 8.99
C ILE A 97 -11.15 2.10 9.65
N LEU A 98 -9.87 2.46 9.65
CA LEU A 98 -9.40 3.81 9.87
C LEU A 98 -9.40 4.55 8.52
N VAL A 99 -10.13 5.66 8.45
CA VAL A 99 -10.12 6.55 7.29
C VAL A 99 -9.27 7.77 7.63
N ILE A 100 -8.29 8.06 6.78
CA ILE A 100 -7.33 9.16 6.98
C ILE A 100 -7.53 10.15 5.84
N PHE A 101 -7.66 11.43 6.16
CA PHE A 101 -7.77 12.54 5.22
C PHE A 101 -6.51 13.40 5.30
N ILE A 102 -5.95 13.77 4.16
CA ILE A 102 -4.89 14.78 4.07
C ILE A 102 -5.33 15.87 3.10
N ASP A 103 -5.31 17.12 3.54
CA ASP A 103 -5.75 18.25 2.73
C ASP A 103 -4.89 18.42 1.47
N PRO A 104 -5.48 18.83 0.32
CA PRO A 104 -6.85 19.29 0.14
C PRO A 104 -7.84 18.20 -0.33
N GLY A 105 -7.52 16.91 -0.22
CA GLY A 105 -8.42 15.87 -0.75
C GLY A 105 -7.86 14.47 -0.93
N GLU A 106 -6.74 14.13 -0.29
CA GLU A 106 -6.29 12.75 -0.26
C GLU A 106 -7.08 11.97 0.78
N VAL A 107 -7.38 10.70 0.49
CA VAL A 107 -8.08 9.80 1.41
C VAL A 107 -7.40 8.45 1.38
N TYR A 108 -7.29 7.80 2.53
CA TYR A 108 -6.72 6.46 2.70
C TYR A 108 -7.62 5.64 3.62
N GLU A 109 -7.92 4.39 3.26
CA GLU A 109 -8.70 3.48 4.11
C GLU A 109 -7.83 2.30 4.55
N ILE A 110 -7.59 2.16 5.86
CA ILE A 110 -6.65 1.20 6.44
C ILE A 110 -7.39 0.28 7.42
N PRO A 111 -7.34 -1.06 7.28
CA PRO A 111 -7.88 -1.96 8.29
C PRO A 111 -7.15 -1.76 9.64
N LYS A 112 -7.87 -1.61 10.74
CA LYS A 112 -7.29 -1.44 12.10
C LYS A 112 -6.59 -2.67 12.67
N ALA A 113 -6.65 -3.80 11.97
CA ALA A 113 -5.83 -4.99 12.20
C ALA A 113 -4.49 -4.96 11.43
N ALA A 114 -4.38 -4.12 10.40
CA ALA A 114 -3.11 -3.44 10.14
C ALA A 114 -2.93 -2.35 11.22
N LEU A 115 -1.78 -1.66 11.24
CA LEU A 115 -1.38 -0.72 12.31
C LEU A 115 -1.10 -1.39 13.68
N ALA A 116 -2.04 -2.20 14.22
CA ALA A 116 -1.89 -2.92 15.49
C ALA A 116 -0.53 -3.65 15.62
N THR A 117 0.06 -3.57 16.82
CA THR A 117 1.30 -4.26 17.18
C THR A 117 1.09 -5.78 17.24
N GLN A 118 2.12 -6.53 16.84
CA GLN A 118 2.21 -8.00 16.96
C GLN A 118 3.13 -8.36 18.12
#